data_AF-A0A2M7T665-F1
#
_entry.id   AF-A0A2M7T665-F1
#
_cell.length_a   1.000
_cell.length_b   1.000
_cell.length_c   1.000
_cell.angle_alpha   90.00
_cell.angle_beta   90.00
_cell.angle_gamma   90.00
#
_symmetry.space_group_name_H-M   'P 1'
#
loop_
_entity.id
_entity.type
_entity.pdbx_description
1 polymer ?
#
loop_
_entity_poly.entity_id
_entity_poly.type
_entity_poly.pdbx_seq_one_letter_code
_entity_poly.pdbx_strand_id
1 'polypeptide(L)'
;MFKTFRERPGVQPDSYTDFSFGGRVKKSRNVNVENLSGKAVYEHEVEIVERKGVGHPDSICDAVMEDISIALSREYLSRFGRVLHHNIDKGLLIAGEVEHRFGGGMVTEPMRLIIGDRATFEFEGERVAVDTIAVDTAKMWIRDNLKFVDPERDFEFDVEIKPGSPELTDIFRREQQSGILAANDTSAAVGYAPLSPTERMV
;
A
#
# COMPACT_ATOMS: atom_id res chain seq x y z
N MET A 1 26.37 -24.00 34.52
CA MET A 1 25.61 -25.08 35.19
C MET A 1 24.69 -25.70 34.15
N PHE A 2 25.04 -26.91 33.67
CA PHE A 2 24.29 -27.62 32.65
C PHE A 2 22.88 -27.99 33.16
N LYS A 3 21.84 -27.74 32.37
CA LYS A 3 20.56 -28.43 32.49
C LYS A 3 20.19 -29.03 31.13
N THR A 4 20.17 -30.35 31.15
CA THR A 4 19.78 -31.31 30.12
C THR A 4 18.32 -31.13 29.73
N PHE A 5 18.04 -31.13 28.43
CA PHE A 5 16.69 -31.27 27.89
C PHE A 5 16.24 -32.73 28.05
N ARG A 6 15.09 -32.94 28.71
CA ARG A 6 14.38 -34.23 28.72
C ARG A 6 13.61 -34.37 27.40
N GLU A 7 13.86 -35.47 26.70
CA GLU A 7 13.06 -35.93 25.57
C GLU A 7 11.61 -36.18 25.99
N ARG A 8 10.65 -35.73 25.17
CA ARG A 8 9.26 -36.22 25.22
C ARG A 8 9.10 -37.35 24.20
N PRO A 9 8.53 -38.50 24.57
CA PRO A 9 8.23 -39.56 23.63
C PRO A 9 6.87 -39.33 22.95
N GLY A 10 6.81 -39.61 21.65
CA GLY A 10 5.57 -39.97 20.95
C GLY A 10 4.88 -38.84 20.18
N VAL A 11 5.40 -38.52 18.99
CA VAL A 11 4.55 -38.14 17.85
C VAL A 11 4.97 -39.06 16.71
N GLN A 12 4.06 -39.94 16.29
CA GLN A 12 4.26 -40.78 15.11
C GLN A 12 4.47 -39.88 13.89
N PRO A 13 5.42 -40.18 12.99
CA PRO A 13 5.44 -39.53 11.69
C PRO A 13 4.24 -40.04 10.89
N ASP A 14 3.29 -39.16 10.60
CA ASP A 14 2.27 -39.43 9.59
C ASP A 14 2.99 -39.82 8.29
N SER A 15 2.63 -41.01 7.84
CA SER A 15 3.18 -41.71 6.69
C SER A 15 3.11 -40.87 5.42
N TYR A 16 4.28 -40.52 4.88
CA TYR A 16 4.43 -40.16 3.48
C TYR A 16 4.18 -41.38 2.59
N THR A 17 3.00 -41.46 1.98
CA THR A 17 2.79 -42.14 0.68
C THR A 17 1.50 -41.61 0.06
N ASP A 18 1.60 -40.85 -1.03
CA ASP A 18 1.27 -41.40 -2.35
C ASP A 18 1.53 -40.39 -3.48
N PHE A 19 2.45 -40.78 -4.37
CA PHE A 19 2.53 -40.25 -5.72
C PHE A 19 1.28 -40.70 -6.47
N SER A 20 0.37 -39.77 -6.75
CA SER A 20 -0.66 -39.95 -7.79
C SER A 20 -0.68 -38.72 -8.69
N PHE A 21 -0.42 -38.98 -9.97
CA PHE A 21 -0.59 -38.04 -11.07
C PHE A 21 -2.07 -37.66 -11.21
N GLY A 22 -2.35 -36.36 -11.40
CA GLY A 22 -3.62 -35.90 -11.97
C GLY A 22 -4.75 -35.68 -10.95
N GLY A 23 -4.58 -34.67 -10.08
CA GLY A 23 -5.70 -34.11 -9.33
C GLY A 23 -5.29 -32.76 -8.73
N ARG A 24 -6.00 -31.67 -9.06
CA ARG A 24 -5.82 -30.39 -8.36
C ARG A 24 -6.15 -30.63 -6.88
N VAL A 25 -5.11 -30.73 -6.05
CA VAL A 25 -5.26 -30.73 -4.59
C VAL A 25 -5.96 -29.42 -4.24
N LYS A 26 -7.19 -29.54 -3.72
CA LYS A 26 -7.94 -28.41 -3.17
C LYS A 26 -7.22 -27.99 -1.89
N LYS A 27 -6.20 -27.13 -2.01
CA LYS A 27 -5.44 -26.60 -0.86
C LYS A 27 -6.44 -25.99 0.12
N SER A 28 -6.57 -26.57 1.31
CA SER A 28 -7.29 -25.95 2.42
C SER A 28 -6.57 -24.66 2.82
N ARG A 29 -7.32 -23.65 3.27
CA ARG A 29 -6.73 -22.42 3.80
C ARG A 29 -6.04 -22.72 5.14
N ASN A 30 -4.88 -22.13 5.36
CA ASN A 30 -4.16 -22.22 6.63
C ASN A 30 -4.78 -21.22 7.62
N VAL A 31 -5.83 -21.64 8.34
CA VAL A 31 -6.51 -20.81 9.33
C VAL A 31 -6.26 -21.38 10.72
N ASN A 32 -5.72 -20.56 11.63
CA ASN A 32 -5.57 -20.90 13.03
C ASN A 32 -6.37 -19.90 13.88
N VAL A 33 -7.08 -20.40 14.89
CA VAL A 33 -7.86 -19.62 15.83
C VAL A 33 -7.44 -20.02 17.23
N GLU A 34 -6.97 -19.06 18.01
CA GLU A 34 -6.47 -19.28 19.37
C GLU A 34 -7.02 -18.22 20.34
N ASN A 35 -7.08 -18.59 21.62
CA ASN A 35 -7.35 -17.64 22.69
C ASN A 35 -6.03 -17.00 23.11
N LEU A 36 -5.93 -15.68 22.98
CA LEU A 36 -4.78 -14.92 23.44
C LEU A 36 -4.84 -14.77 24.96
N SER A 37 -3.73 -15.04 25.65
CA SER A 37 -3.59 -14.78 27.08
C SER A 37 -2.95 -13.41 27.32
N GLY A 38 -3.53 -12.61 28.21
CA GLY A 38 -3.03 -11.27 28.49
C GLY A 38 -4.13 -10.31 28.93
N LYS A 39 -3.71 -9.12 29.37
CA LYS A 39 -4.62 -7.99 29.58
C LYS A 39 -5.05 -7.42 28.23
N ALA A 40 -6.26 -6.89 28.15
CA ALA A 40 -6.65 -6.10 26.98
C ALA A 40 -5.84 -4.78 26.96
N VAL A 41 -5.61 -4.20 25.77
CA VAL A 41 -4.78 -2.99 25.59
C VAL A 41 -5.19 -1.87 26.55
N TYR A 42 -6.50 -1.63 26.70
CA TYR A 42 -7.05 -0.57 27.57
C TYR A 42 -6.93 -0.85 29.09
N GLU A 43 -6.51 -2.05 29.50
CA GLU A 43 -6.28 -2.43 30.91
C GLU A 43 -4.82 -2.23 31.33
N HIS A 44 -3.94 -1.83 30.40
CA HIS A 44 -2.58 -1.44 30.72
C HIS A 44 -2.56 -0.05 31.38
N GLU A 45 -1.55 0.21 32.21
CA GLU A 45 -1.39 1.50 32.90
C GLU A 45 -1.06 2.64 31.92
N VAL A 46 -0.49 2.31 30.76
CA VAL A 46 -0.07 3.28 29.74
C VAL A 46 -0.48 2.76 28.36
N GLU A 47 -1.11 3.64 27.58
CA GLU A 47 -1.47 3.45 26.18
C GLU A 47 -1.04 4.70 25.40
N ILE A 48 -0.42 4.52 24.24
CA ILE A 48 0.01 5.62 23.37
C ILE A 48 -0.61 5.37 22.00
N VAL A 49 -1.37 6.36 21.52
CA VAL A 49 -2.03 6.33 20.21
C VAL A 49 -1.69 7.62 19.48
N GLU A 50 -1.37 7.50 18.19
CA GLU A 50 -1.10 8.62 17.30
C GLU A 50 -1.93 8.47 16.03
N ARG A 51 -2.51 9.57 15.55
CA ARG A 51 -3.13 9.67 14.23
C ARG A 51 -2.60 10.90 13.51
N LYS A 52 -2.01 10.69 12.35
CA LYS A 52 -1.60 11.77 11.45
C LYS A 52 -2.83 12.28 10.69
N GLY A 53 -3.07 13.59 10.79
CA GLY A 53 -4.21 14.24 10.13
C GLY A 53 -3.99 14.43 8.63
N VAL A 54 -5.05 14.80 7.91
CA VAL A 54 -5.03 14.96 6.44
C VAL A 54 -3.95 15.90 5.91
N GLY A 55 -3.57 16.93 6.67
CA GLY A 55 -2.54 17.90 6.30
C GLY A 55 -1.12 17.50 6.70
N HIS A 56 -0.93 16.34 7.35
CA HIS A 56 0.41 15.86 7.69
C HIS A 56 1.14 15.42 6.41
N PRO A 57 2.41 15.78 6.19
CA PRO A 57 3.16 15.42 4.98
C PRO A 57 3.09 13.94 4.61
N ASP A 58 3.31 13.04 5.57
CA ASP A 58 3.19 11.59 5.33
C ASP A 58 1.77 11.17 4.89
N SER A 59 0.72 11.70 5.52
CA SER A 59 -0.66 11.39 5.15
C SER A 59 -1.04 11.95 3.78
N ILE A 60 -0.47 13.09 3.39
CA ILE A 60 -0.60 13.64 2.04
C ILE A 60 0.05 12.69 1.03
N CYS A 61 1.28 12.24 1.29
CA CYS A 61 1.97 11.25 0.45
C CYS A 61 1.13 9.98 0.29
N ASP A 62 0.73 9.35 1.41
CA ASP A 62 -0.04 8.10 1.39
C ASP A 62 -1.32 8.24 0.56
N ALA A 63 -2.09 9.31 0.80
CA ALA A 63 -3.37 9.52 0.15
C ALA A 63 -3.24 9.86 -1.34
N VAL A 64 -2.26 10.69 -1.73
CA VAL A 64 -2.01 11.02 -3.14
C VAL A 64 -1.56 9.77 -3.90
N MET A 65 -0.65 8.99 -3.33
CA MET A 65 -0.14 7.77 -3.98
C MET A 65 -1.25 6.72 -4.15
N GLU A 66 -2.12 6.54 -3.15
CA GLU A 66 -3.30 5.67 -3.26
C GLU A 66 -4.27 6.16 -4.34
N ASP A 67 -4.58 7.46 -4.40
CA ASP A 67 -5.48 8.00 -5.41
C ASP A 67 -4.93 7.82 -6.83
N ILE A 68 -3.61 7.96 -7.03
CA ILE A 68 -2.94 7.67 -8.31
C ILE A 68 -3.07 6.18 -8.67
N SER A 69 -2.86 5.29 -7.70
CA SER A 69 -3.05 3.83 -7.88
C SER A 69 -4.48 3.50 -8.33
N ILE A 70 -5.48 4.11 -7.69
CA ILE A 70 -6.89 3.98 -8.06
C ILE A 70 -7.16 4.54 -9.46
N ALA A 71 -6.62 5.71 -9.79
CA ALA A 71 -6.79 6.35 -11.09
C ALA A 71 -6.21 5.49 -12.23
N LEU A 72 -4.99 4.97 -12.05
CA LEU A 72 -4.37 4.05 -13.01
C LEU A 72 -5.18 2.75 -13.14
N SER A 73 -5.63 2.17 -12.01
CA SER A 73 -6.49 0.98 -12.03
C SER A 73 -7.77 1.20 -12.83
N ARG A 74 -8.41 2.36 -12.68
CA ARG A 74 -9.62 2.74 -13.44
C ARG A 74 -9.32 2.93 -14.93
N GLU A 75 -8.23 3.61 -15.27
CA GLU A 75 -7.79 3.79 -16.66
C GLU A 75 -7.55 2.43 -17.33
N TYR A 76 -6.83 1.52 -16.68
CA TYR A 76 -6.57 0.19 -17.20
C TYR A 76 -7.84 -0.63 -17.37
N LEU A 77 -8.74 -0.62 -16.38
CA LEU A 77 -10.04 -1.31 -16.47
C LEU A 77 -10.90 -0.77 -17.60
N SER A 78 -10.95 0.55 -17.76
CA SER A 78 -11.77 1.21 -18.80
C SER A 78 -11.29 0.89 -20.20
N ARG A 79 -9.97 0.79 -20.41
CA ARG A 79 -9.38 0.61 -21.76
C ARG A 79 -9.12 -0.85 -22.12
N PHE A 80 -8.69 -1.65 -21.15
CA PHE A 80 -8.20 -3.01 -21.37
C PHE A 80 -9.03 -4.07 -20.67
N GLY A 81 -10.11 -3.69 -19.97
CA GLY A 81 -10.99 -4.61 -19.25
C GLY A 81 -10.36 -5.28 -18.04
N ARG A 82 -9.14 -4.86 -17.65
CA ARG A 82 -8.40 -5.44 -16.53
C ARG A 82 -7.41 -4.43 -15.95
N VAL A 83 -7.13 -4.55 -14.66
CA VAL A 83 -6.03 -3.82 -14.04
C VAL A 83 -4.70 -4.39 -14.57
N LEU A 84 -3.79 -3.53 -15.00
CA LEU A 84 -2.43 -3.90 -15.39
C LEU A 84 -1.47 -3.70 -14.22
N HIS A 85 -0.28 -4.30 -14.31
CA HIS A 85 0.73 -4.23 -13.26
C HIS A 85 1.12 -2.77 -12.98
N HIS A 86 0.98 -2.37 -11.72
CA HIS A 86 1.55 -1.14 -11.17
C HIS A 86 1.69 -1.27 -9.65
N ASN A 87 2.66 -0.55 -9.11
CA ASN A 87 2.86 -0.29 -7.69
C ASN A 87 3.13 1.22 -7.57
N ILE A 88 2.40 1.89 -6.69
CA ILE A 88 2.43 3.34 -6.52
C ILE A 88 2.44 3.60 -5.01
N ASP A 89 3.55 3.25 -4.36
CA ASP A 89 3.74 3.34 -2.91
C ASP A 89 5.08 3.99 -2.52
N LYS A 90 5.73 4.70 -3.46
CA LYS A 90 6.98 5.44 -3.20
C LYS A 90 6.80 6.92 -3.54
N GLY A 91 6.40 7.69 -2.53
CA GLY A 91 6.28 9.15 -2.61
C GLY A 91 7.27 9.84 -1.69
N LEU A 92 7.78 11.01 -2.10
CA LEU A 92 8.56 11.89 -1.23
C LEU A 92 8.03 13.32 -1.36
N LEU A 93 7.50 13.85 -0.26
CA LEU A 93 7.13 15.26 -0.16
C LEU A 93 8.27 16.06 0.47
N ILE A 94 8.86 16.93 -0.33
CA ILE A 94 9.92 17.85 0.06
C ILE A 94 9.28 19.17 0.49
N ALA A 95 9.69 19.68 1.64
CA ALA A 95 9.19 20.93 2.18
C ALA A 95 9.59 22.11 1.29
N GLY A 96 8.67 23.06 1.11
CA GLY A 96 8.96 24.39 0.58
C GLY A 96 9.17 25.39 1.72
N GLU A 97 9.11 26.68 1.37
CA GLU A 97 9.25 27.79 2.30
C GLU A 97 8.06 28.74 2.22
N VAL A 98 7.73 29.35 3.35
CA VAL A 98 6.55 30.21 3.52
C VAL A 98 6.87 31.41 4.40
N GLU A 99 6.44 32.59 3.97
CA GLU A 99 6.39 33.79 4.79
C GLU A 99 5.00 33.94 5.41
N HIS A 100 4.95 34.01 6.74
CA HIS A 100 3.71 34.13 7.49
C HIS A 100 3.47 35.54 8.03
N ARG A 101 2.24 36.03 7.93
CA ARG A 101 1.82 37.28 8.58
C ARG A 101 0.34 37.23 8.98
N PHE A 102 -0.08 38.04 9.94
CA PHE A 102 -1.51 38.16 10.21
C PHE A 102 -2.25 38.64 8.95
N GLY A 103 -3.37 37.98 8.63
CA GLY A 103 -4.15 38.25 7.42
C GLY A 103 -3.63 37.59 6.14
N GLY A 104 -2.59 36.75 6.20
CA GLY A 104 -2.18 35.94 5.06
C GLY A 104 -0.74 35.43 5.11
N GLY A 105 -0.10 35.38 3.95
CA GLY A 105 1.24 34.86 3.80
C GLY A 105 1.53 34.63 2.33
N MET A 106 2.71 34.12 2.02
CA MET A 106 3.10 33.75 0.67
C MET A 106 3.99 32.52 0.73
N VAL A 107 3.79 31.60 -0.21
CA VAL A 107 4.74 30.53 -0.48
C VAL A 107 5.91 31.15 -1.24
N THR A 108 7.10 31.14 -0.63
CA THR A 108 8.34 31.68 -1.22
C THR A 108 9.10 30.63 -2.00
N GLU A 109 8.97 29.36 -1.59
CA GLU A 109 9.46 28.20 -2.32
C GLU A 109 8.36 27.13 -2.33
N PRO A 110 7.93 26.62 -3.50
CA PRO A 110 6.89 25.60 -3.57
C PRO A 110 7.35 24.31 -2.91
N MET A 111 6.40 23.54 -2.38
CA MET A 111 6.67 22.15 -2.00
C MET A 111 6.95 21.33 -3.25
N ARG A 112 7.66 20.21 -3.12
CA ARG A 112 7.96 19.34 -4.25
C ARG A 112 7.60 17.90 -3.95
N LEU A 113 6.73 17.32 -4.78
CA LEU A 113 6.26 15.94 -4.64
C LEU A 113 6.90 15.06 -5.71
N ILE A 114 7.74 14.12 -5.27
CA ILE A 114 8.31 13.08 -6.13
C ILE A 114 7.40 11.85 -6.07
N ILE A 115 6.90 11.43 -7.24
CA ILE A 115 6.00 10.31 -7.43
C ILE A 115 6.79 9.20 -8.13
N GLY A 116 7.27 8.21 -7.38
CA GLY A 116 8.10 7.13 -7.90
C GLY A 116 7.35 5.82 -8.13
N ASP A 117 8.14 4.77 -8.42
CA ASP A 117 7.77 3.35 -8.51
C ASP A 117 7.51 2.81 -9.94
N ARG A 118 6.50 1.95 -10.14
CA ARG A 118 6.38 1.11 -11.34
C ARG A 118 4.97 1.10 -11.91
N ALA A 119 4.82 1.28 -13.22
CA ALA A 119 3.53 1.18 -13.91
C ALA A 119 3.66 0.62 -15.33
N THR A 120 2.52 0.28 -15.94
CA THR A 120 2.46 -0.19 -17.32
C THR A 120 2.15 0.98 -18.26
N PHE A 121 3.15 1.42 -19.03
CA PHE A 121 3.03 2.58 -19.95
C PHE A 121 2.46 2.21 -21.32
N GLU A 122 2.55 0.93 -21.71
CA GLU A 122 2.06 0.45 -23.00
C GLU A 122 1.50 -0.96 -22.85
N PHE A 123 0.36 -1.21 -23.49
CA PHE A 123 -0.27 -2.50 -23.54
C PHE A 123 -1.03 -2.67 -24.86
N GLU A 124 -0.85 -3.81 -25.54
CA GLU A 124 -1.48 -4.10 -26.85
C GLU A 124 -1.26 -3.02 -27.93
N GLY A 125 -0.10 -2.35 -27.88
CA GLY A 125 0.27 -1.29 -28.83
C GLY A 125 -0.35 0.08 -28.51
N GLU A 126 -1.10 0.18 -27.41
CA GLU A 126 -1.65 1.44 -26.93
C GLU A 126 -0.86 2.01 -25.75
N ARG A 127 -0.57 3.31 -25.80
CA ARG A 127 0.11 4.03 -24.73
C ARG A 127 -0.87 4.51 -23.66
N VAL A 128 -0.46 4.42 -22.40
CA VAL A 128 -1.16 4.96 -21.23
C VAL A 128 -0.41 6.21 -20.74
N ALA A 129 -1.15 7.28 -20.50
CA ALA A 129 -0.59 8.57 -20.07
C ALA A 129 -0.32 8.59 -18.55
N VAL A 130 0.51 7.65 -18.07
CA VAL A 130 0.79 7.44 -16.64
C VAL A 130 1.20 8.73 -15.94
N ASP A 131 2.15 9.47 -16.50
CA ASP A 131 2.67 10.70 -15.87
C ASP A 131 1.59 11.78 -15.75
N THR A 132 0.76 11.93 -16.79
CA THR A 132 -0.36 12.89 -16.80
C THR A 132 -1.41 12.50 -15.75
N ILE A 133 -1.79 11.22 -15.69
CA ILE A 133 -2.72 10.70 -14.69
C ILE A 133 -2.18 10.95 -13.28
N ALA A 134 -0.89 10.70 -13.05
CA ALA A 134 -0.26 10.90 -11.74
C ALA A 134 -0.35 12.38 -11.29
N VAL A 135 0.07 13.31 -12.14
CA VAL A 135 0.05 14.75 -11.81
C VAL A 135 -1.37 15.28 -11.67
N ASP A 136 -2.28 14.95 -12.58
CA ASP A 136 -3.66 15.44 -12.54
C ASP A 136 -4.39 14.93 -11.29
N THR A 137 -4.16 13.67 -10.92
CA THR A 137 -4.74 13.07 -9.71
C THR A 137 -4.18 13.72 -8.45
N ALA A 138 -2.86 13.91 -8.36
CA ALA A 138 -2.23 14.59 -7.22
C ALA A 138 -2.78 16.02 -7.05
N LYS A 139 -2.88 16.78 -8.14
CA LYS A 139 -3.45 18.13 -8.14
C LYS A 139 -4.91 18.12 -7.70
N MET A 140 -5.72 17.17 -8.19
CA MET A 140 -7.12 17.04 -7.79
C MET A 140 -7.24 16.78 -6.28
N TRP A 141 -6.48 15.82 -5.76
CA TRP A 141 -6.48 15.50 -4.33
C TRP A 141 -6.12 16.73 -3.48
N ILE A 142 -5.08 17.48 -3.87
CA ILE A 142 -4.67 18.70 -3.15
C ILE A 142 -5.79 19.75 -3.15
N ARG A 143 -6.44 20.00 -4.29
CA ARG A 143 -7.56 20.97 -4.37
C ARG A 143 -8.72 20.57 -3.46
N ASP A 144 -9.03 19.28 -3.42
CA ASP A 144 -10.19 18.77 -2.69
C ASP A 144 -9.95 18.70 -1.17
N ASN A 145 -8.69 18.53 -0.74
CA ASN A 145 -8.35 18.27 0.67
C ASN A 145 -7.63 19.44 1.36
N LEU A 146 -6.89 20.28 0.63
CA LEU A 146 -6.08 21.36 1.17
C LEU A 146 -6.60 22.73 0.72
N LYS A 147 -7.61 23.25 1.44
CA LYS A 147 -8.36 24.47 1.12
C LYS A 147 -7.51 25.70 0.74
N PHE A 148 -6.34 25.87 1.34
CA PHE A 148 -5.51 27.06 1.17
C PHE A 148 -4.25 26.82 0.33
N VAL A 149 -4.14 25.65 -0.28
CA VAL A 149 -3.00 25.26 -1.08
C VAL A 149 -3.43 25.17 -2.53
N ASP A 150 -2.77 25.92 -3.40
CA ASP A 150 -2.98 25.88 -4.83
C ASP A 150 -1.91 24.99 -5.47
N PRO A 151 -2.25 23.79 -5.97
CA PRO A 151 -1.23 22.88 -6.49
C PRO A 151 -0.58 23.34 -7.80
N GLU A 152 -1.11 24.36 -8.47
CA GLU A 152 -0.44 24.94 -9.65
C GLU A 152 0.64 25.96 -9.25
N ARG A 153 0.53 26.55 -8.06
CA ARG A 153 1.43 27.60 -7.57
C ARG A 153 2.36 27.13 -6.46
N ASP A 154 1.82 26.33 -5.54
CA ASP A 154 2.46 25.99 -4.27
C ASP A 154 3.14 24.61 -4.32
N PHE A 155 3.07 23.91 -5.46
CA PHE A 155 3.64 22.59 -5.68
C PHE A 155 4.39 22.46 -7.01
N GLU A 156 5.48 21.70 -6.96
CA GLU A 156 6.14 21.09 -8.10
C GLU A 156 5.96 19.57 -8.04
N PHE A 157 5.78 18.93 -9.20
CA PHE A 157 5.58 17.49 -9.30
C PHE A 157 6.65 16.86 -10.18
N ASP A 158 7.37 15.89 -9.64
CA ASP A 158 8.26 15.04 -10.44
C ASP A 158 7.71 13.62 -10.52
N VAL A 159 7.51 13.16 -11.75
CA VAL A 159 7.13 11.76 -11.98
C VAL A 159 8.36 10.94 -12.28
N GLU A 160 8.71 10.08 -11.33
CA GLU A 160 9.77 9.08 -11.42
C GLU A 160 9.22 7.65 -11.50
N ILE A 161 7.97 7.50 -11.95
CA ILE A 161 7.36 6.20 -12.26
C ILE A 161 8.06 5.61 -13.50
N LYS A 162 8.51 4.36 -13.41
CA LYS A 162 9.18 3.64 -14.51
C LYS A 162 8.40 2.41 -14.95
N PRO A 163 8.67 1.84 -16.13
CA PRO A 163 8.09 0.56 -16.51
C PRO A 163 8.41 -0.54 -15.49
N GLY A 164 7.44 -1.43 -15.23
CA GLY A 164 7.63 -2.63 -14.41
C GLY A 164 8.76 -3.53 -14.93
N SER A 165 9.40 -4.29 -14.05
CA SER A 165 10.42 -5.26 -14.51
C SER A 165 9.75 -6.40 -15.30
N PRO A 166 10.43 -6.98 -16.30
CA PRO A 166 9.90 -8.09 -17.09
C PRO A 166 9.44 -9.28 -16.22
N GLU A 167 10.18 -9.57 -15.14
CA GLU A 167 9.93 -10.70 -14.25
C GLU A 167 8.63 -10.57 -13.46
N LEU A 168 8.33 -9.37 -12.94
CA LEU A 168 7.09 -9.09 -12.20
C LEU A 168 5.88 -8.98 -13.14
N THR A 169 6.11 -8.45 -14.34
CA THR A 169 5.07 -8.38 -15.38
C THR A 169 4.63 -9.77 -15.83
N ASP A 170 5.57 -10.73 -15.90
CA ASP A 170 5.32 -12.11 -16.29
C ASP A 170 4.51 -12.90 -15.26
N ILE A 171 4.79 -12.69 -13.97
CA ILE A 171 4.00 -13.24 -12.84
C ILE A 171 2.54 -12.80 -12.99
N PHE A 172 2.33 -11.49 -13.14
CA PHE A 172 0.99 -10.91 -13.29
C PHE A 172 0.23 -11.43 -14.54
N ARG A 173 0.95 -11.68 -15.65
CA ARG A 173 0.37 -12.21 -16.89
C ARG A 173 -0.06 -13.67 -16.79
N ARG A 174 0.75 -14.52 -16.15
CA ARG A 174 0.48 -15.97 -16.04
C ARG A 174 -0.69 -16.27 -15.11
N GLU A 175 -0.96 -15.40 -14.15
CA GLU A 175 -1.89 -15.65 -13.04
C GLU A 175 -3.35 -15.38 -13.37
N GLN A 176 -3.62 -14.46 -14.30
CA GLN A 176 -4.97 -14.17 -14.77
C GLN A 176 -5.68 -15.36 -15.42
N GLN A 177 -4.93 -16.35 -15.92
CA GLN A 177 -5.50 -17.57 -16.53
C GLN A 177 -6.06 -18.56 -15.50
N SER A 178 -5.73 -18.40 -14.21
CA SER A 178 -6.12 -19.34 -13.15
C SER A 178 -7.33 -18.90 -12.32
N GLY A 179 -7.78 -17.64 -12.49
CA GLY A 179 -8.84 -17.01 -11.71
C GLY A 179 -8.42 -16.57 -10.29
N ILE A 180 -7.17 -16.81 -9.89
CA ILE A 180 -6.59 -16.38 -8.62
C ILE A 180 -5.27 -15.67 -8.92
N LEU A 181 -5.14 -14.41 -8.49
CA LEU A 181 -3.88 -13.67 -8.56
C LEU A 181 -2.95 -14.19 -7.47
N ALA A 182 -1.67 -14.41 -7.77
CA ALA A 182 -0.72 -14.77 -6.73
C ALA A 182 -0.27 -13.52 -5.98
N ALA A 183 0.37 -13.75 -4.83
CA ALA A 183 1.01 -12.68 -4.10
C ALA A 183 2.23 -12.18 -4.88
N ASN A 184 2.34 -10.86 -5.03
CA ASN A 184 3.50 -10.21 -5.64
C ASN A 184 4.73 -10.20 -4.71
N ASP A 185 4.51 -10.34 -3.40
CA ASP A 185 5.56 -10.38 -2.39
C ASP A 185 5.16 -11.27 -1.18
N THR A 186 6.13 -11.62 -0.35
CA THR A 186 5.90 -12.30 0.94
C THR A 186 5.64 -11.25 2.02
N SER A 187 4.37 -10.89 2.19
CA SER A 187 3.94 -9.86 3.16
C SER A 187 2.99 -10.42 4.23
N ALA A 188 2.86 -9.70 5.34
CA ALA A 188 1.89 -9.99 6.40
C ALA A 188 1.06 -8.74 6.70
N ALA A 189 -0.23 -8.94 7.02
CA ALA A 189 -1.15 -7.88 7.43
C ALA A 189 -1.68 -8.17 8.83
N VAL A 190 -1.88 -7.12 9.63
CA VAL A 190 -2.44 -7.20 10.98
C VAL A 190 -3.69 -6.32 11.04
N GLY A 191 -4.73 -6.81 11.70
CA GLY A 191 -5.95 -6.06 11.97
C GLY A 191 -6.56 -6.52 13.29
N TYR A 192 -7.23 -5.60 13.98
CA TYR A 192 -7.90 -5.88 15.26
C TYR A 192 -9.21 -5.09 15.37
N ALA A 193 -10.10 -5.55 16.24
CA ALA A 193 -11.33 -4.89 16.59
C ALA A 193 -11.83 -5.38 17.97
N PRO A 194 -12.58 -4.56 18.74
CA PRO A 194 -12.86 -3.15 18.49
C PRO A 194 -11.66 -2.25 18.86
N LEU A 195 -11.74 -0.97 18.48
CA LEU A 195 -10.81 0.05 19.00
C LEU A 195 -10.95 0.22 20.52
N SER A 196 -9.89 0.64 21.19
CA SER A 196 -9.90 1.04 22.60
C SER A 196 -10.61 2.39 22.80
N PRO A 197 -10.93 2.79 24.05
CA PRO A 197 -11.42 4.14 24.33
C PRO A 197 -10.46 5.25 23.86
N THR A 198 -9.15 5.08 24.04
CA THR A 198 -8.13 6.04 23.62
C THR A 198 -8.04 6.12 22.10
N GLU A 199 -8.05 4.96 21.41
CA GLU A 199 -8.03 4.89 19.94
C GLU A 199 -9.28 5.52 19.29
N ARG A 200 -10.44 5.46 19.95
CA ARG A 200 -11.65 6.16 19.47
C ARG A 200 -11.62 7.67 19.70
N MET A 201 -10.85 8.12 20.70
CA MET A 201 -10.75 9.53 21.05
C MET A 201 -9.81 10.29 20.10
N VAL A 202 -8.74 9.62 19.65
CA VAL A 202 -7.73 10.14 18.72
C VAL A 202 -8.24 10.12 17.28
#